data_AF-A0A813KAR6-F1
#
_entry.id   AF-A0A813KAR6-F1
#
_cell.length_a   1.000
_cell.length_b   1.000
_cell.length_c   1.000
_cell.angle_alpha   90.00
_cell.angle_beta   90.00
_cell.angle_gamma   90.00
#
_symmetry.space_group_name_H-M   'P 1'
#
loop_
_entity.id
_entity.type
_entity.pdbx_description
1 polymer ?
#
loop_
_entity_poly.entity_id
_entity_poly.type
_entity_poly.pdbx_seq_one_letter_code
_entity_poly.pdbx_strand_id
1 'polypeptide(L)'
;MAAATQRPMGKEELEQHHSDCPPLPGHREHSCTDITWLLLLSLAMGGLYYPIWHAESNGDLTKFFRGFDYKGRMCGRDVPGSFEFWCQRPGYPPDSKHPICVAECPNSSHADHACFHEFRNGSNATVATPDYATIAFGRRCLQNPELDKTVAEGLSLLAQLE
;
A
#
# COMPACT_ATOMS: atom_id res chain seq x y z
N MET A 1 52.01 -47.06 -12.51
CA MET A 1 50.79 -46.22 -12.44
C MET A 1 49.69 -47.01 -13.14
N ALA A 2 48.78 -47.63 -12.38
CA ALA A 2 47.72 -48.47 -12.93
C ALA A 2 46.47 -47.61 -13.12
N ALA A 3 45.93 -47.60 -14.34
CA ALA A 3 44.71 -46.88 -14.70
C ALA A 3 43.49 -47.68 -14.22
N ALA A 4 42.73 -47.10 -13.28
CA ALA A 4 41.48 -47.66 -12.80
C ALA A 4 40.39 -47.49 -13.88
N THR A 5 39.91 -48.61 -14.41
CA THR A 5 38.80 -48.66 -15.36
C THR A 5 37.49 -48.57 -14.58
N GLN A 6 36.80 -47.44 -14.68
CA GLN A 6 35.45 -47.27 -14.13
C GLN A 6 34.43 -47.97 -15.03
N ARG A 7 33.64 -48.87 -14.46
CA ARG A 7 32.49 -49.49 -15.15
C ARG A 7 31.28 -48.55 -15.06
N PRO A 8 30.53 -48.35 -16.15
CA PRO A 8 29.31 -47.56 -16.12
C PRO A 8 28.25 -48.30 -15.29
N MET A 9 27.78 -47.66 -14.21
CA MET A 9 26.65 -48.18 -13.43
C MET A 9 25.36 -48.03 -14.24
N GLY A 10 24.67 -49.16 -14.44
CA GLY A 10 23.40 -49.21 -15.17
C GLY A 10 22.31 -48.49 -14.41
N LYS A 11 21.43 -47.78 -15.13
CA LYS A 11 20.32 -46.99 -14.56
C LYS A 11 19.30 -47.82 -13.77
N GLU A 12 19.24 -49.13 -13.96
CA GLU A 12 18.27 -50.01 -13.29
C GLU A 12 18.55 -50.23 -11.79
N GLU A 13 19.80 -50.11 -11.33
CA GLU A 13 20.15 -50.38 -9.94
C GLU A 13 19.82 -49.21 -8.99
N LEU A 14 19.58 -48.00 -9.52
CA LEU A 14 19.24 -46.83 -8.69
C LEU A 14 17.75 -46.78 -8.32
N GLU A 15 16.88 -47.36 -9.16
CA GLU A 15 15.43 -47.35 -8.90
C GLU A 15 15.03 -48.37 -7.82
N GLN A 16 15.80 -49.44 -7.68
CA GLN A 16 15.45 -50.55 -6.79
C GLN A 16 15.88 -50.33 -5.32
N HIS A 17 16.78 -49.39 -5.04
CA HIS A 17 17.27 -49.12 -3.67
C HIS A 17 16.40 -48.10 -2.89
N HIS A 18 15.37 -47.50 -3.51
CA HIS A 18 14.45 -46.61 -2.80
C HIS A 18 13.15 -47.30 -2.31
N SER A 19 12.97 -48.60 -2.57
CA SER A 19 11.76 -49.33 -2.18
C SER A 19 11.80 -50.00 -0.80
N ASP A 20 12.94 -50.02 -0.10
CA ASP A 20 13.08 -50.77 1.17
C ASP A 20 13.05 -49.91 2.45
N CYS A 21 12.74 -48.62 2.35
CA CYS A 21 12.47 -47.84 3.56
C CYS A 21 11.08 -48.21 4.10
N PRO A 22 10.97 -48.85 5.28
CA PRO A 22 9.66 -49.15 5.87
C PRO A 22 8.88 -47.85 6.09
N PRO A 23 7.56 -47.83 5.82
CA PRO A 23 6.77 -46.63 6.03
C PRO A 23 6.90 -46.17 7.48
N LEU A 24 7.11 -44.86 7.69
CA LEU A 24 7.16 -44.31 9.04
C LEU A 24 5.86 -44.68 9.77
N PRO A 25 5.94 -45.13 11.04
CA PRO A 25 4.75 -45.48 11.81
C PRO A 25 3.83 -44.26 11.91
N GLY A 26 2.60 -44.41 11.42
CA GLY A 26 1.61 -43.33 11.32
C GLY A 26 1.43 -42.74 9.91
N HIS A 27 2.17 -43.22 8.92
CA HIS A 27 1.94 -42.85 7.52
C HIS A 27 0.64 -43.48 7.01
N ARG A 28 -0.36 -42.64 6.73
CA ARG A 28 -1.62 -43.04 6.11
C ARG A 28 -1.57 -42.57 4.66
N GLU A 29 -1.75 -43.48 3.71
CA GLU A 29 -1.83 -43.10 2.29
C GLU A 29 -3.05 -42.20 2.07
N HIS A 30 -2.79 -40.95 1.68
CA HIS A 30 -3.81 -39.94 1.44
C HIS A 30 -4.15 -39.88 -0.06
N SER A 31 -4.91 -40.86 -0.56
CA SER A 31 -5.04 -41.04 -2.02
C SER A 31 -6.27 -40.36 -2.66
N CYS A 32 -7.19 -39.76 -1.90
CA CYS A 32 -8.47 -39.26 -2.47
C CYS A 32 -8.91 -37.84 -2.05
N THR A 33 -8.32 -37.24 -1.02
CA THR A 33 -8.69 -35.86 -0.62
C THR A 33 -8.10 -34.80 -1.53
N ASP A 34 -7.01 -35.09 -2.22
CA ASP A 34 -6.25 -34.08 -2.95
C ASP A 34 -7.00 -33.50 -4.16
N ILE A 35 -7.78 -34.30 -4.88
CA ILE A 35 -8.49 -33.82 -6.08
C ILE A 35 -9.55 -32.77 -5.70
N THR A 36 -10.36 -33.05 -4.66
CA THR A 36 -11.38 -32.10 -4.20
C THR A 36 -10.75 -30.80 -3.71
N TRP A 37 -9.64 -30.88 -2.97
CA TRP A 37 -8.91 -29.71 -2.52
C TRP A 37 -8.26 -28.94 -3.68
N LEU A 38 -7.73 -29.64 -4.69
CA LEU A 38 -7.19 -29.02 -5.91
C LEU A 38 -8.26 -28.26 -6.70
N LEU A 39 -9.47 -28.81 -6.82
CA LEU A 39 -10.59 -28.11 -7.47
C LEU A 39 -11.01 -26.86 -6.69
N LEU A 40 -11.11 -26.97 -5.36
CA LEU A 40 -11.45 -25.85 -4.49
C LEU A 40 -10.38 -24.75 -4.55
N LEU A 41 -9.09 -25.14 -4.52
CA LEU A 41 -7.96 -24.22 -4.68
C LEU A 41 -7.99 -23.56 -6.06
N SER A 42 -8.24 -24.32 -7.13
CA SER A 42 -8.31 -23.78 -8.49
C SER A 42 -9.46 -22.78 -8.64
N LEU A 43 -10.62 -23.06 -8.04
CA LEU A 43 -11.75 -22.14 -8.01
C LEU A 43 -11.41 -20.85 -7.25
N ALA A 44 -10.75 -20.96 -6.10
CA ALA A 44 -10.31 -19.80 -5.32
C ALA A 44 -9.30 -18.94 -6.10
N MET A 45 -8.32 -19.58 -6.74
CA MET A 45 -7.34 -18.89 -7.59
C MET A 45 -8.02 -18.20 -8.78
N GLY A 46 -8.96 -18.87 -9.44
CA GLY A 46 -9.77 -18.28 -10.52
C GLY A 46 -10.58 -17.07 -10.05
N GLY A 47 -11.21 -17.16 -8.87
CA GLY A 47 -11.97 -16.07 -8.25
C GLY A 47 -11.11 -14.85 -7.89
N LEU A 48 -9.84 -15.05 -7.52
CA LEU A 48 -8.90 -13.97 -7.26
C LEU A 48 -8.28 -13.40 -8.56
N TYR A 49 -7.98 -14.26 -9.53
CA TYR A 49 -7.37 -13.86 -10.80
C TYR A 49 -8.32 -13.08 -11.70
N TYR A 50 -9.59 -13.50 -11.78
CA TYR A 50 -10.59 -12.88 -12.65
C TYR A 50 -10.76 -11.36 -12.45
N PRO A 51 -10.95 -10.81 -11.24
CA PRO A 51 -11.10 -9.37 -11.05
C PRO A 51 -9.83 -8.60 -11.41
N ILE A 52 -8.64 -9.17 -11.20
CA ILE A 52 -7.36 -8.55 -11.58
C ILE A 52 -7.27 -8.47 -13.10
N TRP A 53 -7.48 -9.58 -13.80
CA TRP A 53 -7.47 -9.63 -15.27
C TRP A 53 -8.52 -8.70 -15.89
N HIS A 54 -9.73 -8.65 -15.30
CA HIS A 54 -10.78 -7.75 -15.75
C HIS A 54 -10.41 -6.27 -15.50
N ALA A 55 -9.80 -5.95 -14.36
CA ALA A 55 -9.32 -4.61 -14.04
C ALA A 55 -8.15 -4.18 -14.93
N GLU A 56 -7.28 -5.10 -15.34
CA GLU A 56 -6.20 -4.83 -16.31
C GLU A 56 -6.73 -4.57 -17.71
N SER A 57 -7.73 -5.35 -18.15
CA SER A 57 -8.22 -5.29 -19.53
C SER A 57 -9.18 -4.12 -19.76
N ASN A 58 -10.02 -3.79 -18.77
CA ASN A 58 -11.06 -2.76 -18.90
C ASN A 58 -10.84 -1.55 -17.98
N GLY A 59 -10.02 -1.70 -16.94
CA GLY A 59 -9.77 -0.68 -15.95
C GLY A 59 -8.49 0.11 -16.21
N ASP A 60 -8.30 1.13 -15.40
CA ASP A 60 -7.05 1.87 -15.35
C ASP A 60 -6.40 1.60 -13.99
N LEU A 61 -5.39 0.74 -13.97
CA LEU A 61 -4.66 0.40 -12.74
C LEU A 61 -3.98 1.61 -12.11
N THR A 62 -3.76 2.70 -12.86
CA THR A 62 -3.18 3.92 -12.30
C THR A 62 -4.08 4.57 -11.26
N LYS A 63 -5.38 4.22 -11.22
CA LYS A 63 -6.33 4.65 -10.18
C LYS A 63 -5.93 4.18 -8.77
N PHE A 64 -5.31 3.01 -8.64
CA PHE A 64 -4.92 2.46 -7.33
C PHE A 64 -3.72 3.18 -6.71
N PHE A 65 -2.89 3.83 -7.54
CA PHE A 65 -1.64 4.45 -7.10
C PHE A 65 -1.73 5.98 -7.02
N ARG A 66 -2.88 6.57 -7.35
CA ARG A 66 -3.08 8.02 -7.36
C ARG A 66 -4.08 8.44 -6.30
N GLY A 67 -3.84 9.60 -5.71
CA GLY A 67 -4.78 10.25 -4.81
C GLY A 67 -6.00 10.78 -5.56
N PHE A 68 -7.08 11.01 -4.80
CA PHE A 68 -8.29 11.64 -5.27
C PHE A 68 -8.54 12.89 -4.42
N ASP A 69 -9.12 13.92 -5.02
CA ASP A 69 -9.65 15.03 -4.24
C ASP A 69 -11.01 14.66 -3.61
N TYR A 70 -11.50 15.54 -2.74
CA TYR A 70 -12.81 15.41 -2.10
C TYR A 70 -14.00 15.39 -3.07
N LYS A 71 -13.79 15.67 -4.37
CA LYS A 71 -14.81 15.57 -5.43
C LYS A 71 -14.71 14.27 -6.22
N GLY A 72 -13.80 13.36 -5.84
CA GLY A 72 -13.56 12.10 -6.55
C GLY A 72 -12.80 12.26 -7.86
N ARG A 73 -12.12 13.39 -8.06
CA ARG A 73 -11.27 13.65 -9.24
C ARG A 73 -9.84 13.21 -8.94
N MET A 74 -9.19 12.59 -9.92
CA MET A 74 -7.86 12.03 -9.75
C MET A 74 -6.75 13.08 -9.89
N CYS A 75 -5.86 13.13 -8.90
CA CYS A 75 -4.71 14.02 -8.92
C CYS A 75 -3.75 13.69 -10.08
N GLY A 76 -3.45 14.69 -10.90
CA GLY A 76 -2.50 14.60 -12.02
C GLY A 76 -3.09 13.98 -13.28
N ARG A 77 -4.42 13.82 -13.32
CA ARG A 77 -5.17 13.42 -14.53
C ARG A 77 -6.36 14.33 -14.74
N ASP A 78 -7.28 14.38 -13.78
CA ASP A 78 -8.51 15.16 -13.88
C ASP A 78 -8.31 16.60 -13.40
N VAL A 79 -7.39 16.78 -12.45
CA VAL A 79 -6.99 18.08 -11.89
C VAL A 79 -5.47 18.20 -11.88
N PRO A 80 -4.93 19.42 -12.00
CA PRO A 80 -3.49 19.63 -11.85
C PRO A 80 -3.06 19.27 -10.43
N GLY A 81 -1.85 18.75 -10.32
CA GLY A 81 -1.23 18.39 -9.05
C GLY A 81 -1.08 16.90 -8.85
N SER A 82 0.11 16.45 -8.43
CA SER A 82 0.43 15.03 -8.32
C SER A 82 0.30 14.47 -6.92
N PHE A 83 0.13 15.34 -5.91
CA PHE A 83 0.12 14.98 -4.50
C PHE A 83 -1.24 15.24 -3.87
N GLU A 84 -1.58 14.39 -2.91
CA GLU A 84 -2.73 14.49 -2.02
C GLU A 84 -2.32 15.28 -0.75
N PHE A 85 -3.02 16.36 -0.47
CA PHE A 85 -2.79 17.22 0.70
C PHE A 85 -4.07 17.36 1.52
N TRP A 86 -3.96 17.27 2.84
CA TRP A 86 -5.08 17.42 3.76
C TRP A 86 -4.99 18.75 4.47
N CYS A 87 -6.00 19.59 4.30
CA CYS A 87 -6.00 20.88 4.98
C CYS A 87 -6.12 20.73 6.49
N GLN A 88 -5.44 21.61 7.23
CA GLN A 88 -5.52 21.67 8.68
C GLN A 88 -5.97 23.07 9.10
N ARG A 89 -6.96 23.12 9.98
CA ARG A 89 -7.41 24.38 10.60
C ARG A 89 -6.70 24.58 11.95
N PRO A 90 -6.36 25.82 12.34
CA PRO A 90 -5.80 26.08 13.66
C PRO A 90 -6.68 25.53 14.78
N GLY A 91 -6.10 24.70 15.66
CA GLY A 91 -6.82 24.06 16.76
C GLY A 91 -7.64 22.81 16.38
N TYR A 92 -7.54 22.32 15.15
CA TYR A 92 -8.20 21.09 14.69
C TYR A 92 -7.20 20.11 14.08
N PRO A 93 -7.46 18.80 14.15
CA PRO A 93 -6.68 17.81 13.40
C PRO A 93 -6.86 18.02 11.88
N PRO A 94 -5.92 17.52 11.06
CA PRO A 94 -6.06 17.51 9.61
C PRO A 94 -7.37 16.86 9.16
N ASP A 95 -8.04 17.47 8.18
CA ASP A 95 -9.29 16.95 7.65
C ASP A 95 -9.03 15.76 6.72
N SER A 96 -8.96 14.56 7.30
CA SER A 96 -8.68 13.31 6.57
C SER A 96 -9.75 12.91 5.55
N LYS A 97 -10.94 13.54 5.57
CA LYS A 97 -12.06 13.20 4.70
C LYS A 97 -12.06 13.98 3.39
N HIS A 98 -11.44 15.16 3.37
CA HIS A 98 -11.52 16.07 2.23
C HIS A 98 -10.14 16.47 1.71
N PRO A 99 -9.36 15.52 1.15
CA PRO A 99 -8.09 15.83 0.51
C PRO A 99 -8.26 16.75 -0.69
N ILE A 100 -7.22 17.52 -0.99
CA ILE A 100 -7.09 18.31 -2.21
C ILE A 100 -5.85 17.87 -2.99
N CYS A 101 -5.85 18.11 -4.31
CA CYS A 101 -4.69 17.85 -5.16
C CYS A 101 -3.79 19.09 -5.22
N VAL A 102 -2.50 18.90 -4.98
CA VAL A 102 -1.48 19.97 -5.05
C VAL A 102 -0.33 19.58 -5.97
N ALA A 103 0.31 20.58 -6.58
CA ALA A 103 1.45 20.39 -7.48
C ALA A 103 2.66 19.82 -6.74
N GLU A 104 2.95 20.39 -5.58
CA GLU A 104 4.08 20.06 -4.72
C GLU A 104 3.60 20.15 -3.26
N CYS A 105 4.24 19.39 -2.37
CA CYS A 105 3.90 19.43 -0.95
C CYS A 105 4.35 20.76 -0.33
N PRO A 106 3.46 21.51 0.35
CA PRO A 106 3.83 22.77 0.97
C PRO A 106 4.98 22.58 1.97
N ASN A 107 6.01 23.42 1.86
CA ASN A 107 7.17 23.39 2.74
C ASN A 107 7.14 24.48 3.82
N SER A 108 6.09 25.32 3.83
CA SER A 108 5.91 26.46 4.73
C SER A 108 4.44 26.85 4.83
N SER A 109 4.10 27.78 5.73
CA SER A 109 2.75 28.31 5.94
C SER A 109 2.47 29.64 5.23
N HIS A 110 3.25 29.96 4.20
CA HIS A 110 3.14 31.24 3.48
C HIS A 110 2.12 31.23 2.34
N ALA A 111 1.71 30.04 1.89
CA ALA A 111 0.71 29.87 0.85
C ALA A 111 -0.62 29.46 1.46
N ASP A 112 -1.70 29.76 0.72
CA ASP A 112 -3.05 29.36 1.08
C ASP A 112 -3.60 28.42 -0.01
N HIS A 113 -4.31 27.38 0.42
CA HIS A 113 -5.09 26.54 -0.48
C HIS A 113 -6.59 26.63 -0.21
N ALA A 114 -7.38 26.43 -1.25
CA ALA A 114 -8.83 26.38 -1.16
C ALA A 114 -9.28 25.03 -0.57
N CYS A 115 -9.57 25.03 0.72
CA CYS A 115 -9.87 23.85 1.50
C CYS A 115 -11.37 23.65 1.69
N PHE A 116 -11.82 22.40 1.77
CA PHE A 116 -13.21 22.09 2.07
C PHE A 116 -13.60 22.55 3.47
N HIS A 117 -14.77 23.16 3.60
CA HIS A 117 -15.32 23.60 4.86
C HIS A 117 -16.83 23.29 4.92
N GLU A 118 -17.20 22.46 5.89
CA GLU A 118 -18.60 22.20 6.23
C GLU A 118 -19.07 23.22 7.29
N PHE A 119 -20.08 24.00 6.95
CA PHE A 119 -20.70 24.96 7.86
C PHE A 119 -21.75 24.28 8.73
N ARG A 120 -22.04 24.83 9.92
CA ARG A 120 -23.06 24.27 10.85
C ARG A 120 -24.46 24.11 10.25
N ASN A 121 -24.77 24.83 9.18
CA ASN A 121 -26.04 24.73 8.46
C ASN A 121 -26.05 23.59 7.41
N GLY A 122 -24.99 22.78 7.33
CA GLY A 122 -24.84 21.71 6.33
C GLY A 122 -24.48 22.20 4.93
N SER A 123 -24.16 23.50 4.77
CA SER A 123 -23.63 24.01 3.49
C SER A 123 -22.14 23.71 3.37
N ASN A 124 -21.70 23.45 2.14
CA ASN A 124 -20.31 23.17 1.82
C ASN A 124 -19.74 24.35 1.05
N ALA A 125 -18.61 24.89 1.48
CA ALA A 125 -17.85 25.84 0.66
C ALA A 125 -16.35 25.55 0.72
N THR A 126 -15.61 26.21 -0.17
CA THR A 126 -14.15 26.21 -0.13
C THR A 126 -13.67 27.49 0.54
N VAL A 127 -12.81 27.36 1.56
CA VAL A 127 -12.24 28.48 2.31
C VAL A 127 -10.73 28.46 2.15
N ALA A 128 -10.13 29.62 1.84
CA ALA A 128 -8.68 29.77 1.82
C ALA A 128 -8.14 29.49 3.23
N THR A 129 -7.31 28.46 3.37
CA THR A 129 -6.72 28.04 4.64
C THR A 129 -5.20 28.07 4.48
N PRO A 130 -4.46 28.63 5.45
CA PRO A 130 -3.00 28.66 5.40
C PRO A 130 -2.43 27.25 5.44
N ASP A 131 -1.40 27.04 4.63
CA ASP A 131 -0.68 25.77 4.57
C ASP A 131 0.13 25.51 5.85
N TYR A 132 0.65 24.30 5.93
CA TYR A 132 1.62 23.90 6.93
C TYR A 132 2.70 23.05 6.26
N ALA A 133 3.92 23.07 6.83
CA ALA A 133 5.03 22.34 6.27
C ALA A 133 4.78 20.82 6.28
N THR A 134 4.96 20.19 5.14
CA THR A 134 4.76 18.76 4.90
C THR A 134 5.96 18.16 4.18
N ILE A 135 6.07 16.83 4.27
CA ILE A 135 7.04 16.03 3.51
C ILE A 135 6.29 15.15 2.52
N ALA A 136 6.85 15.01 1.32
CA ALA A 136 6.31 14.11 0.31
C ALA A 136 6.64 12.66 0.66
N PHE A 137 5.61 11.81 0.79
CA PHE A 137 5.73 10.37 0.95
C PHE A 137 4.87 9.66 -0.10
N GLY A 138 5.52 9.15 -1.15
CA GLY A 138 4.82 8.66 -2.33
C GLY A 138 4.09 9.80 -3.04
N ARG A 139 2.76 9.71 -3.15
CA ARG A 139 1.90 10.78 -3.73
C ARG A 139 1.08 11.51 -2.67
N ARG A 140 1.56 11.55 -1.44
CA ARG A 140 0.87 12.15 -0.29
C ARG A 140 1.78 13.14 0.41
N CYS A 141 1.20 14.24 0.86
CA CYS A 141 1.88 15.22 1.72
C CYS A 141 1.54 14.89 3.17
N LEU A 142 2.53 14.35 3.88
CA LEU A 142 2.39 13.99 5.29
C LEU A 142 2.95 15.11 6.16
N GLN A 143 2.33 15.33 7.32
CA GLN A 143 2.90 16.20 8.35
C GLN A 143 4.29 15.71 8.72
N ASN A 144 5.25 16.63 8.81
CA ASN A 144 6.59 16.29 9.24
C ASN A 144 6.58 15.95 10.74
N PRO A 145 6.77 14.68 11.14
CA PRO A 145 6.71 14.29 12.55
C PRO A 145 7.91 14.82 13.35
N GLU A 146 9.03 15.15 12.70
CA GLU A 146 10.17 15.77 13.37
C GLU A 146 9.92 17.24 13.70
N LEU A 147 9.21 17.94 12.82
CA LEU A 147 8.83 19.34 13.05
C LEU A 147 7.88 19.47 14.24
N ASP A 148 6.97 18.52 14.41
CA ASP A 148 6.03 18.49 15.55
C ASP A 148 6.77 18.30 16.88
N LYS A 149 7.82 17.48 16.91
CA LYS A 149 8.68 17.31 18.10
C LYS A 149 9.46 18.58 18.44
N THR A 150 10.09 19.21 17.45
CA THR A 150 10.88 20.45 17.69
C THR A 150 9.99 21.62 18.10
N VAL A 151 8.78 21.73 17.53
CA VAL A 151 7.81 22.78 17.91
C VAL A 151 7.24 22.52 19.31
N ALA A 152 6.93 21.27 19.66
CA ALA A 152 6.49 20.92 21.02
C ALA A 152 7.57 21.20 22.07
N GLU A 153 8.82 20.86 21.78
CA GLU A 153 9.96 21.15 22.65
C GLU A 153 10.19 22.67 22.78
N GLY A 154 10.15 23.42 21.69
CA GLY A 154 10.30 24.88 21.70
C GLY A 154 9.18 25.59 22.48
N LEU A 155 7.93 25.17 22.33
CA LEU A 155 6.80 25.70 23.09
C LEU A 155 6.90 25.37 24.58
N SER A 156 7.39 24.18 24.95
CA SER A 156 7.60 23.82 26.36
C SER A 156 8.67 24.67 27.03
N LEU A 157 9.72 25.09 26.30
CA LEU A 157 10.76 25.99 26.82
C LEU A 157 10.25 27.42 27.01
N LEU A 158 9.39 27.90 26.11
CA LEU A 158 8.75 29.21 26.25
C LEU A 158 7.78 29.26 27.44
N ALA A 159 7.05 28.17 27.70
CA ALA A 159 6.16 28.06 28.85
C ALA A 159 6.91 27.98 30.21
N GLN A 160 8.22 27.73 30.22
CA GLN A 160 9.06 27.77 31.44
C GLN A 160 9.65 29.15 31.72
N LEU A 161 9.53 30.09 30.78
CA LEU A 161 10.06 31.44 30.88
C LEU A 161 9.00 32.48 31.32
N GLU A 162 7.75 32.04 31.49
CA GLU A 162 6.66 32.79 32.13
C GLU A 162 6.45 32.34 33.58
#